data_AF-B7K769-F1
#
_entry.id   AF-B7K769-F1
#
_cell.length_a   1.000
_cell.length_b   1.000
_cell.length_c   1.000
_cell.angle_alpha   90.00
_cell.angle_beta   90.00
_cell.angle_gamma   90.00
#
_symmetry.space_group_name_H-M   'P 1'
#
loop_
_entity.id
_entity.type
_entity.pdbx_description
1 polymer ?
#
loop_
_entity_poly.entity_id
_entity_poly.type
_entity_poly.pdbx_seq_one_letter_code
_entity_poly.pdbx_strand_id
1 'polypeptide(L)'
;MFTSPVDIHQDAITISVASPLSIEAAIEEGIKELTEPNGHHDDLHFKTFEVLTIQGTIESPGPGKGGKVALYQVILRAFGSHVHHDHDH
;
A
#
# COMPACT_ATOMS: atom_id res chain seq x y z
N MET A 1 -37.32 5.11 -16.63
CA MET A 1 -35.84 5.20 -16.70
C MET A 1 -35.30 4.34 -15.58
N PHE A 2 -34.73 3.19 -15.92
CA PHE A 2 -34.00 2.36 -14.96
C PHE A 2 -32.57 2.89 -14.96
N THR A 3 -32.08 3.38 -13.83
CA THR A 3 -30.65 3.61 -13.64
C THR A 3 -30.01 2.24 -13.53
N SER A 4 -29.09 1.90 -14.43
CA SER A 4 -28.26 0.70 -14.28
C SER A 4 -27.64 0.70 -12.88
N PRO A 5 -27.62 -0.45 -12.19
CA PRO A 5 -26.94 -0.54 -10.90
C PRO A 5 -25.47 -0.19 -11.12
N VAL A 6 -24.96 0.78 -10.37
CA VAL A 6 -23.52 1.04 -10.31
C VAL A 6 -22.91 -0.16 -9.61
N ASP A 7 -22.17 -0.99 -10.33
CA ASP A 7 -21.41 -2.08 -9.74
C ASP A 7 -20.20 -1.48 -9.02
N ILE A 8 -20.26 -1.47 -7.68
CA ILE A 8 -19.17 -1.02 -6.82
C ILE A 8 -18.41 -2.27 -6.41
N HIS A 9 -17.35 -2.59 -7.16
CA HIS A 9 -16.44 -3.64 -6.78
C HIS A 9 -15.46 -3.11 -5.72
N GLN A 10 -15.32 -3.86 -4.62
CA GLN A 10 -14.29 -3.58 -3.62
C GLN A 10 -13.02 -4.33 -3.97
N ASP A 11 -11.93 -3.59 -4.14
CA ASP A 11 -10.61 -4.17 -4.36
C ASP A 11 -9.74 -4.04 -3.12
N ALA A 12 -8.94 -5.08 -2.90
CA ALA A 12 -7.90 -5.11 -1.88
C ALA A 12 -6.56 -5.36 -2.54
N ILE A 13 -5.62 -4.45 -2.35
CA ILE A 13 -4.26 -4.57 -2.89
C ILE A 13 -3.28 -4.65 -1.73
N THR A 14 -2.36 -5.60 -1.82
CA THR A 14 -1.31 -5.79 -0.82
C THR A 14 0.02 -5.38 -1.43
N ILE A 15 0.73 -4.47 -0.77
CA ILE A 15 2.05 -3.99 -1.18
C ILE A 15 3.06 -4.18 -0.04
N SER A 16 4.34 -4.30 -0.41
CA SER A 16 5.45 -4.36 0.53
C SER A 16 6.34 -3.15 0.29
N VAL A 17 6.40 -2.26 1.28
CA VAL A 17 7.16 -1.00 1.21
C VAL A 17 8.22 -0.94 2.26
N ALA A 18 9.24 -0.12 2.04
CA ALA A 18 10.39 -0.05 2.91
C ALA A 18 10.97 1.36 3.02
N SER A 19 11.49 1.69 4.19
CA SER A 19 12.22 2.93 4.42
C SER A 19 13.36 2.71 5.41
N PRO A 20 14.55 3.30 5.19
CA PRO A 20 15.63 3.27 6.16
C PRO A 20 15.40 4.22 7.35
N LEU A 21 14.40 5.10 7.26
CA LEU A 21 14.19 6.18 8.23
C LEU A 21 13.32 5.75 9.41
N SER A 22 12.10 5.27 9.14
CA SER A 22 11.16 4.79 10.15
C SER A 22 10.06 3.91 9.54
N ILE A 23 9.21 3.35 10.40
CA ILE A 23 8.02 2.60 9.98
C ILE A 23 7.01 3.54 9.30
N GLU A 24 6.79 4.73 9.88
CA GLU A 24 5.88 5.75 9.35
C GLU A 24 6.31 6.20 7.95
N ALA A 25 7.61 6.45 7.75
CA ALA A 25 8.14 6.80 6.44
C ALA A 25 7.91 5.67 5.41
N ALA A 26 8.02 4.41 5.81
CA ALA A 26 7.69 3.29 4.91
C ALA A 26 6.20 3.27 4.56
N ILE A 27 5.31 3.56 5.52
CA ILE A 27 3.86 3.64 5.31
C ILE A 27 3.52 4.78 4.35
N GLU A 28 4.11 5.96 4.54
CA GLU A 28 3.90 7.14 3.69
C GLU A 28 4.30 6.86 2.24
N GLU A 29 5.44 6.22 2.01
CA GLU A 29 5.86 5.79 0.66
C GLU A 29 4.86 4.79 0.05
N GLY A 30 4.31 3.85 0.83
CA GLY A 30 3.28 2.94 0.35
C GLY A 30 1.95 3.61 0.01
N ILE A 31 1.51 4.59 0.82
CA ILE A 31 0.32 5.38 0.51
C ILE A 31 0.54 6.18 -0.78
N LYS A 32 1.73 6.75 -0.95
CA LYS A 32 2.11 7.48 -2.16
C LYS A 32 2.07 6.55 -3.37
N GLU A 33 2.69 5.37 -3.31
CA GLU A 33 2.66 4.38 -4.40
C GLU A 33 1.24 3.95 -4.79
N LEU A 34 0.33 3.82 -3.81
CA LEU A 34 -1.07 3.47 -4.04
C LEU A 34 -1.91 4.61 -4.61
N THR A 35 -1.52 5.87 -4.39
CA THR A 35 -2.30 7.05 -4.77
C THR A 35 -1.72 7.81 -5.95
N GLU A 36 -0.46 7.54 -6.31
CA GLU A 36 0.15 8.11 -7.51
C GLU A 36 -0.46 7.48 -8.78
N PRO A 37 -0.82 8.31 -9.78
CA PRO A 37 -1.30 7.81 -11.07
C PRO A 37 -0.18 7.04 -11.76
N ASN A 38 -0.25 5.71 -11.73
CA ASN A 38 0.75 4.82 -12.31
C ASN A 38 0.15 3.82 -13.31
N GLY A 39 -1.10 4.04 -13.75
CA GLY A 39 -1.79 3.21 -14.74
C GLY A 39 -2.29 1.85 -14.20
N HIS A 40 -1.92 1.47 -12.97
CA HIS A 40 -2.41 0.27 -12.30
C HIS A 40 -3.56 0.58 -11.30
N HIS A 41 -3.70 1.85 -10.88
CA HIS A 41 -4.63 2.27 -9.83
C HIS A 41 -5.46 3.53 -10.17
N ASP A 42 -5.49 3.96 -11.43
CA ASP A 42 -6.08 5.25 -11.81
C ASP A 42 -7.58 5.37 -11.48
N ASP A 43 -8.31 4.25 -11.41
CA ASP A 43 -9.73 4.18 -11.02
C ASP A 43 -9.95 3.64 -9.60
N LEU A 44 -8.87 3.44 -8.82
CA LEU A 44 -8.92 2.89 -7.46
C LEU A 44 -8.87 4.00 -6.41
N HIS A 45 -10.01 4.24 -5.77
CA HIS A 45 -10.09 5.16 -4.65
C HIS A 45 -9.89 4.41 -3.32
N PHE A 46 -8.63 4.24 -2.91
CA PHE A 46 -8.31 3.67 -1.59
C PHE A 46 -8.76 4.60 -0.46
N LYS A 47 -9.48 4.06 0.52
CA LYS A 47 -10.01 4.83 1.66
C LYS A 47 -9.39 4.42 2.99
N THR A 48 -8.95 3.16 3.07
CA THR A 48 -8.45 2.56 4.30
C THR A 48 -7.31 1.61 3.98
N PHE A 49 -6.40 1.44 4.92
CA PHE A 49 -5.38 0.42 4.87
C PHE A 49 -5.25 -0.29 6.21
N GLU A 50 -4.75 -1.51 6.18
CA GLU A 50 -4.29 -2.26 7.35
C GLU A 50 -2.80 -2.55 7.23
N VAL A 51 -2.09 -2.43 8.37
CA VAL A 51 -0.71 -2.90 8.48
C VAL A 51 -0.76 -4.39 8.83
N LEU A 52 -0.38 -5.24 7.88
CA LEU A 52 -0.39 -6.68 8.07
C LEU A 52 0.83 -7.15 8.84
N THR A 53 2.00 -6.57 8.55
CA THR A 53 3.26 -6.99 9.15
C THR A 53 4.26 -5.84 9.13
N ILE A 54 5.04 -5.76 10.20
CA ILE A 54 6.21 -4.88 10.29
C ILE A 54 7.43 -5.78 10.44
N GLN A 55 8.40 -5.61 9.56
CA GLN A 55 9.67 -6.32 9.55
C GLN A 55 10.82 -5.32 9.56
N GLY A 56 12.00 -5.77 9.97
CA GLY A 56 13.19 -4.92 10.01
C GLY A 56 14.44 -5.72 9.65
N THR A 57 15.31 -5.12 8.85
CA THR A 57 16.66 -5.65 8.61
C THR A 57 17.60 -5.07 9.64
N ILE A 58 18.34 -5.92 10.35
CA ILE A 58 19.35 -5.49 11.34
C ILE A 58 20.73 -5.51 10.67
N GLU A 59 21.45 -4.39 10.77
CA GLU A 59 22.87 -4.30 10.43
C GLU A 59 23.69 -4.43 11.72
N SER A 60 24.56 -5.45 11.76
CA SER A 60 25.53 -5.63 12.82
C SER A 60 26.93 -5.32 12.28
N PRO A 61 27.60 -4.25 12.74
CA PRO A 61 28.92 -3.86 12.25
C PRO A 61 30.07 -4.74 12.80
N GLY A 62 29.74 -5.91 13.38
CA GLY A 62 30.68 -6.90 13.89
C GLY A 62 30.49 -7.21 15.38
N PRO A 63 31.24 -8.21 15.89
CA PRO A 63 31.13 -8.66 17.28
C PRO A 63 31.44 -7.52 18.27
N GLY A 64 30.59 -7.34 19.27
CA GLY A 64 30.79 -6.35 20.34
C GLY A 64 30.40 -4.90 19.99
N LYS A 65 29.94 -4.64 18.77
CA LYS A 65 29.31 -3.36 18.40
C LYS A 65 27.79 -3.53 18.37
N GLY A 66 27.05 -2.57 18.92
CA GLY A 66 25.58 -2.59 18.91
C GLY A 66 25.04 -2.69 17.48
N GLY A 67 23.98 -3.49 17.29
CA GLY A 67 23.25 -3.53 16.03
C GLY A 67 22.34 -2.31 15.88
N LYS A 68 22.07 -1.91 14.64
CA LYS A 68 21.04 -0.91 14.32
C LYS A 68 20.08 -1.48 13.28
N VAL A 69 18.85 -0.97 13.25
CA VAL A 69 17.94 -1.27 12.14
C VAL A 69 18.44 -0.53 10.90
N ALA A 70 18.65 -1.25 9.81
CA ALA A 70 19.08 -0.71 8.52
C ALA A 70 17.90 -0.40 7.59
N LEU A 71 16.81 -1.16 7.71
CA LEU A 71 15.64 -0.99 6.87
C LEU A 71 14.39 -1.41 7.65
N TYR A 72 13.38 -0.54 7.67
CA TYR A 72 12.03 -0.88 8.12
C TYR A 72 11.23 -1.30 6.89
N GLN A 73 10.55 -2.43 6.96
CA GLN A 73 9.71 -2.98 5.91
C GLN A 73 8.30 -3.15 6.46
N VAL A 74 7.30 -2.72 5.70
CA VAL A 74 5.89 -2.76 6.10
C VAL A 74 5.09 -3.38 4.97
N ILE A 75 4.29 -4.40 5.30
CA ILE A 75 3.31 -4.96 4.38
C ILE A 75 1.97 -4.30 4.67
N LEU A 76 1.47 -3.56 3.69
CA LEU A 76 0.19 -2.86 3.74
C LEU A 76 -0.82 -3.61 2.90
N ARG A 77 -2.07 -3.69 3.37
CA ARG A 77 -3.22 -3.98 2.52
C ARG A 77 -4.13 -2.77 2.49
N ALA A 78 -4.35 -2.22 1.30
CA ALA A 78 -5.25 -1.10 1.07
C ALA A 78 -6.56 -1.58 0.45
N PHE A 79 -7.65 -0.96 0.88
CA PHE A 79 -9.00 -1.25 0.41
C PHE A 79 -9.58 -0.02 -0.27
N GLY A 80 -10.08 -0.23 -1.47
CA GLY A 80 -10.68 0.80 -2.29
C GLY A 80 -11.91 0.30 -3.03
N SER A 81 -12.49 1.19 -3.80
CA SER A 81 -13.59 0.89 -4.71
C SER A 81 -13.28 1.50 -6.07
N HIS A 82 -13.60 0.78 -7.13
CA HIS A 82 -13.67 1.34 -8.47
C HIS A 82 -15.13 1.56 -8.87
N VAL A 83 -15.36 2.54 -9.74
CA VAL A 83 -16.66 2.72 -10.41
C VAL A 83 -16.51 2.10 -11.78
N HIS A 84 -17.00 0.87 -11.96
CA HIS A 84 -17.05 0.28 -13.29
C HIS A 84 -18.15 1.00 -14.08
N HIS A 85 -17.75 1.83 -15.05
CA HIS A 85 -18.68 2.28 -16.07
C HIS A 85 -18.80 1.14 -17.08
N ASP A 86 -19.86 0.33 -16.96
CA ASP A 86 -20.27 -0.56 -18.05
C ASP A 86 -20.54 0.31 -19.29
N HIS A 87 -19.57 0.39 -20.19
CA HIS A 87 -19.80 0.75 -21.57
C HIS A 87 -20.28 -0.53 -22.27
N ASP A 88 -21.56 -0.85 -22.07
CA ASP A 88 -22.25 -1.84 -22.89
C ASP A 88 -22.18 -1.37 -24.35
N HIS A 89 -21.57 -2.21 -25.19
CA HIS A 89 -21.47 -2.06 -26.65
C HIS A 89 -22.69 -2.66 -27.35
#